data_AF-A0A447UG30-F1
#
_entry.id   AF-A0A447UG30-F1
#
_cell.length_a   1.000
_cell.length_b   1.000
_cell.length_c   1.000
_cell.angle_alpha   90.00
_cell.angle_beta   90.00
_cell.angle_gamma   90.00
#
_symmetry.space_group_name_H-M   'P 1'
#
loop_
_entity.id
_entity.type
_entity.pdbx_description
1 polymer ?
#
loop_
_entity_poly.entity_id
_entity_poly.type
_entity_poly.pdbx_seq_one_letter_code
_entity_poly.pdbx_strand_id
1 'polypeptide(L)'
;MDEQAGELLAEHLNARGIDCVLSSGIDRITPDDVTLTNGCVLSATRVVIATGVKPNTALAQASGVPCQRGIVVDGQLRTAVAGISAIGECCEIDGQTWGLVAPCLAHAEVLAARLAGTPGADFHWQDSGTRLKVTGIDLFSAGEVNATAGDDLLRTFDPLSGHYRRLLIRNGRLQGVLLMGDCRSAAPLTDSLAQAASVNPDWLFDRFDTQPAAAGQVTMTKPTLAVVGHGMVGHHFLEQCVSRNLHLDYQIVVFGEERYAAYDRVHLSEYFAGRSAESLSLVEGDFFARHGIELRLSQCVTAIDRDARVIRTASGHETHWDKLVLATGSYPFVPPVKGGDSAACFVYRTLDDLDAIAAKAKHSRRGVVIGGGLLGLEAANALRQLGLETHVVEFAPSLMAVSA
;
A
#
# COMPACT_ATOMS: atom_id res chain seq x y z
N MET A 1 -11.85 2.16 -3.94
CA MET A 1 -10.41 1.89 -4.16
C MET A 1 -9.61 2.59 -3.09
N ASP A 2 -8.45 2.06 -2.73
CA ASP A 2 -7.47 2.78 -1.91
C ASP A 2 -6.43 3.52 -2.78
N GLU A 3 -5.50 4.20 -2.13
CA GLU A 3 -4.47 5.05 -2.77
C GLU A 3 -3.59 4.25 -3.75
N GLN A 4 -3.02 3.12 -3.29
CA GLN A 4 -2.14 2.29 -4.10
C GLN A 4 -2.81 1.76 -5.36
N ALA A 5 -4.05 1.23 -5.26
CA ALA A 5 -4.79 0.82 -6.46
C ALA A 5 -5.13 2.00 -7.38
N GLY A 6 -5.33 3.21 -6.83
CA GLY A 6 -5.52 4.43 -7.61
C GLY A 6 -4.29 4.82 -8.42
N GLU A 7 -3.11 4.77 -7.80
CA GLU A 7 -1.82 5.04 -8.45
C GLU A 7 -1.54 4.02 -9.56
N LEU A 8 -1.67 2.72 -9.26
CA LEU A 8 -1.48 1.65 -10.25
C LEU A 8 -2.46 1.79 -11.42
N LEU A 9 -3.71 2.18 -11.17
CA LEU A 9 -4.68 2.44 -12.24
C LEU A 9 -4.23 3.61 -13.12
N ALA A 10 -3.77 4.71 -12.51
CA ALA A 10 -3.27 5.87 -13.22
C ALA A 10 -2.03 5.52 -14.07
N GLU A 11 -1.10 4.73 -13.55
CA GLU A 11 0.04 4.21 -14.31
C GLU A 11 -0.39 3.36 -15.49
N HIS A 12 -1.35 2.45 -15.31
CA HIS A 12 -1.91 1.63 -16.39
C HIS A 12 -2.60 2.47 -17.47
N LEU A 13 -3.27 3.56 -17.09
CA LEU A 13 -3.90 4.50 -18.03
C LEU A 13 -2.83 5.33 -18.76
N ASN A 14 -1.83 5.86 -18.06
CA ASN A 14 -0.73 6.62 -18.64
C ASN A 14 0.08 5.77 -19.64
N ALA A 15 0.35 4.50 -19.32
CA ALA A 15 1.02 3.56 -20.23
C ALA A 15 0.21 3.29 -21.52
N ARG A 16 -1.09 3.61 -21.53
CA ARG A 16 -1.98 3.55 -22.70
C ARG A 16 -2.13 4.91 -23.39
N GLY A 17 -1.35 5.92 -22.99
CA GLY A 17 -1.43 7.29 -23.52
C GLY A 17 -2.64 8.08 -23.01
N ILE A 18 -3.21 7.69 -21.85
CA ILE A 18 -4.32 8.41 -21.21
C ILE A 18 -3.77 9.17 -20.02
N ASP A 19 -3.50 10.46 -20.22
CA ASP A 19 -2.98 11.34 -19.17
C ASP A 19 -4.04 11.62 -18.10
N CYS A 20 -3.70 11.30 -16.85
CA CYS A 20 -4.59 11.50 -15.70
C CYS A 20 -4.22 12.77 -14.92
N VAL A 21 -5.06 13.82 -14.98
CA VAL A 21 -4.92 15.01 -14.13
C VAL A 21 -5.75 14.83 -12.85
N LEU A 22 -5.08 14.49 -11.76
CA LEU A 22 -5.71 14.25 -10.45
C LEU A 22 -5.76 15.53 -9.60
N SER A 23 -6.52 15.49 -8.50
CA SER A 23 -6.61 16.59 -7.51
C SER A 23 -7.00 17.95 -8.10
N SER A 24 -7.80 17.95 -9.18
CA SER A 24 -8.28 19.16 -9.83
C SER A 24 -9.73 19.00 -10.30
N GLY A 25 -10.48 20.11 -10.31
CA GLY A 25 -11.81 20.21 -10.91
C GLY A 25 -11.77 20.93 -12.27
N ILE A 26 -12.94 21.03 -12.90
CA ILE A 26 -13.16 21.83 -14.11
C ILE A 26 -13.55 23.25 -13.67
N ASP A 27 -12.83 24.27 -14.16
CA ASP A 27 -13.18 25.69 -13.97
C ASP A 27 -14.02 26.21 -15.14
N ARG A 28 -13.55 26.00 -16.38
CA ARG A 28 -14.22 26.53 -17.58
C ARG A 28 -14.02 25.63 -18.80
N ILE A 29 -15.06 25.50 -19.63
CA ILE A 29 -14.99 24.82 -20.94
C ILE A 29 -15.28 25.87 -22.02
N THR A 30 -14.45 25.88 -23.07
CA THR A 30 -14.60 26.71 -24.28
C THR A 30 -14.62 25.79 -25.51
N PRO A 31 -14.85 26.31 -26.73
CA PRO A 31 -14.85 25.47 -27.94
C PRO A 31 -13.54 24.72 -28.19
N ASP A 32 -12.41 25.27 -27.75
CA ASP A 32 -11.08 24.75 -28.06
C ASP A 32 -10.26 24.34 -26.83
N ASP A 33 -10.66 24.76 -25.63
CA ASP A 33 -9.90 24.53 -24.39
C ASP A 33 -10.78 24.20 -23.17
N VAL A 34 -10.22 23.44 -22.24
CA VAL A 34 -10.74 23.20 -20.88
C VAL A 34 -9.75 23.76 -19.86
N THR A 35 -10.19 24.75 -19.10
CA THR A 35 -9.45 25.30 -17.94
C THR A 35 -9.81 24.51 -16.68
N LEU A 36 -8.79 24.07 -15.96
CA LEU A 36 -8.91 23.36 -14.70
C LEU A 36 -8.76 24.31 -13.51
N THR A 37 -9.29 23.93 -12.34
CA THR A 37 -9.26 24.77 -11.13
C THR A 37 -7.84 25.02 -10.60
N ASN A 38 -6.86 24.20 -11.00
CA ASN A 38 -5.45 24.39 -10.67
C ASN A 38 -4.72 25.35 -11.64
N GLY A 39 -5.43 25.96 -12.60
CA GLY A 39 -4.89 26.88 -13.60
C GLY A 39 -4.34 26.21 -14.87
N CYS A 40 -4.32 24.87 -14.93
CA CYS A 40 -3.93 24.15 -16.14
C CYS A 40 -4.97 24.35 -17.26
N VAL A 41 -4.50 24.48 -18.50
CA VAL A 41 -5.35 24.60 -19.69
C VAL A 41 -5.06 23.42 -20.61
N LEU A 42 -6.09 22.62 -20.88
CA LEU A 42 -6.05 21.48 -21.78
C LEU A 42 -6.69 21.88 -23.11
N SER A 43 -5.95 21.77 -24.21
CA SER A 43 -6.54 22.01 -25.54
C SER A 43 -7.38 20.81 -25.96
N ALA A 44 -8.69 21.03 -26.13
CA ALA A 44 -9.67 20.00 -26.43
C ALA A 44 -10.86 20.59 -27.19
N THR A 45 -11.10 20.08 -28.41
CA THR A 45 -12.28 20.44 -29.23
C THR A 45 -13.49 19.55 -28.97
N ARG A 46 -13.32 18.50 -28.16
CA ARG A 46 -14.35 17.53 -27.78
C ARG A 46 -14.22 17.23 -26.30
N VAL A 47 -15.28 17.51 -25.55
CA VAL A 47 -15.33 17.28 -24.11
C VAL A 47 -16.50 16.35 -23.80
N VAL A 48 -16.20 15.26 -23.09
CA VAL A 48 -17.20 14.28 -22.64
C VAL A 48 -17.33 14.40 -21.12
N ILE A 49 -18.54 14.67 -20.63
CA ILE A 49 -18.82 14.78 -19.20
C ILE A 49 -19.30 13.43 -18.68
N ALA A 50 -18.51 12.82 -17.80
CA ALA A 50 -18.78 11.53 -17.16
C ALA A 50 -18.77 11.63 -15.63
N THR A 51 -19.33 12.72 -15.08
CA THR A 51 -19.28 13.05 -13.64
C THR A 51 -20.43 12.43 -12.82
N GLY A 52 -20.94 11.28 -13.27
CA GLY A 52 -22.09 10.59 -12.68
C GLY A 52 -23.45 10.96 -13.29
N VAL A 53 -24.49 10.26 -12.83
CA VAL A 53 -25.88 10.38 -13.31
C VAL A 53 -26.80 10.83 -12.18
N LYS A 54 -27.99 11.33 -12.53
CA LYS A 54 -29.04 11.73 -11.58
C LYS A 54 -30.37 11.07 -11.97
N PRO A 55 -31.18 10.61 -11.00
CA PRO A 55 -32.53 10.12 -11.27
C PRO A 55 -33.37 11.14 -12.06
N ASN A 56 -34.02 10.70 -13.13
CA ASN A 56 -34.93 11.54 -13.91
C ASN A 56 -36.33 11.55 -13.27
N THR A 57 -36.60 12.56 -12.44
CA THR A 57 -37.84 12.69 -11.64
C THR A 57 -38.85 13.69 -12.22
N ALA A 58 -38.52 14.36 -13.32
CA ALA A 58 -39.29 15.51 -13.83
C ALA A 58 -40.77 15.19 -14.09
N LEU A 59 -41.06 14.03 -14.69
CA LEU A 59 -42.43 13.57 -14.95
C LEU A 59 -43.23 13.33 -13.66
N ALA A 60 -42.60 12.65 -12.70
CA ALA A 60 -43.21 12.32 -11.42
C ALA A 60 -43.52 13.59 -10.60
N GLN A 61 -42.55 14.51 -10.53
CA GLN A 61 -42.72 15.81 -9.88
C GLN A 61 -43.86 16.63 -10.51
N ALA A 62 -43.89 16.73 -11.84
CA ALA A 62 -44.94 17.45 -12.56
C ALA A 62 -46.34 16.82 -12.33
N SER A 63 -46.39 15.55 -11.97
CA SER A 63 -47.61 14.77 -11.72
C SER A 63 -47.96 14.67 -10.23
N GLY A 64 -47.27 15.38 -9.34
CA GLY A 64 -47.52 15.39 -7.89
C GLY A 64 -47.10 14.12 -7.16
N VAL A 65 -46.24 13.28 -7.76
CA VAL A 65 -45.67 12.09 -7.12
C VAL A 65 -44.45 12.52 -6.30
N PRO A 66 -44.34 12.12 -5.01
CA PRO A 66 -43.23 12.52 -4.16
C PRO A 66 -41.87 12.11 -4.71
N CYS A 67 -40.95 13.07 -4.75
CA CYS A 67 -39.57 12.88 -5.20
C CYS A 67 -38.60 13.58 -4.24
N GLN A 68 -37.42 13.01 -4.03
CA GLN A 68 -36.31 13.58 -3.29
C GLN A 68 -35.04 13.52 -4.17
N ARG A 69 -34.10 12.61 -3.88
CA ARG A 69 -33.00 12.26 -4.80
C ARG A 69 -33.52 11.48 -6.01
N GLY A 70 -34.53 10.64 -5.80
CA GLY A 70 -35.30 9.91 -6.82
C GLY A 70 -36.81 9.97 -6.57
N ILE A 71 -37.60 9.19 -7.31
CA ILE A 71 -39.03 8.96 -7.05
C ILE A 71 -39.14 8.09 -5.81
N VAL A 72 -39.77 8.60 -4.76
CA VAL A 72 -39.83 7.91 -3.47
C VAL A 72 -40.78 6.72 -3.55
N VAL A 73 -40.26 5.53 -3.27
CA VAL A 73 -41.02 4.28 -3.19
C VAL A 73 -40.68 3.47 -1.95
N ASP A 74 -41.59 2.60 -1.52
CA ASP A 74 -41.33 1.62 -0.46
C ASP A 74 -40.64 0.35 -0.99
N GLY A 75 -40.38 -0.62 -0.10
CA GLY A 75 -39.77 -1.91 -0.46
C GLY A 75 -40.58 -2.76 -1.44
N GLN A 76 -41.86 -2.42 -1.69
CA GLN A 76 -42.73 -3.04 -2.69
C GLN A 76 -42.87 -2.18 -3.95
N LEU A 77 -42.01 -1.16 -4.11
CA LEU A 77 -41.93 -0.26 -5.25
C LEU A 77 -43.21 0.57 -5.44
N ARG A 78 -43.94 0.85 -4.34
CA ARG A 78 -45.13 1.72 -4.34
C ARG A 78 -44.73 3.14 -4.02
N THR A 79 -45.24 4.09 -4.80
CA THR A 79 -45.20 5.50 -4.40
C THR A 79 -46.31 5.79 -3.38
N ALA A 80 -46.29 6.99 -2.77
CA ALA A 80 -47.40 7.44 -1.93
C ALA A 80 -48.71 7.70 -2.71
N VAL A 81 -48.65 7.77 -4.05
CA VAL A 81 -49.82 7.95 -4.90
C VAL A 81 -50.36 6.59 -5.33
N ALA A 82 -51.62 6.32 -4.99
CA ALA A 82 -52.27 5.05 -5.29
C ALA A 82 -52.24 4.74 -6.80
N GLY A 83 -51.87 3.51 -7.14
CA GLY A 83 -51.76 3.05 -8.53
C GLY A 83 -50.48 3.45 -9.26
N ILE A 84 -49.60 4.26 -8.64
CA ILE A 84 -48.34 4.68 -9.24
C ILE A 84 -47.16 3.96 -8.57
N SER A 85 -46.24 3.48 -9.40
CA SER A 85 -45.05 2.72 -9.01
C SER A 85 -43.87 3.20 -9.84
N ALA A 86 -42.65 3.05 -9.33
CA ALA A 86 -41.43 3.34 -10.05
C ALA A 86 -40.46 2.17 -9.89
N ILE A 87 -39.67 1.89 -10.93
CA ILE A 87 -38.57 0.91 -10.90
C ILE A 87 -37.35 1.50 -11.63
N GLY A 88 -36.18 0.90 -11.40
CA GLY A 88 -34.93 1.33 -12.03
C GLY A 88 -34.23 2.51 -11.34
N GLU A 89 -33.29 3.15 -12.06
CA GLU A 89 -32.43 4.22 -11.54
C GLU A 89 -33.20 5.47 -11.08
N CYS A 90 -34.46 5.63 -11.53
CA CYS A 90 -35.28 6.76 -11.12
C CYS A 90 -35.80 6.64 -9.68
N CYS A 91 -35.67 5.47 -9.03
CA CYS A 91 -36.26 5.19 -7.72
C CYS A 91 -35.36 5.58 -6.56
N GLU A 92 -36.01 5.95 -5.47
CA GLU A 92 -35.41 6.09 -4.15
C GLU A 92 -36.17 5.24 -3.13
N ILE A 93 -35.46 4.36 -2.41
CA ILE A 93 -35.99 3.57 -1.29
C ILE A 93 -35.09 3.84 -0.09
N ASP A 94 -35.68 4.25 1.03
CA ASP A 94 -34.97 4.59 2.28
C ASP A 94 -33.79 5.58 2.08
N GLY A 95 -33.96 6.56 1.19
CA GLY A 95 -32.95 7.58 0.90
C GLY A 95 -31.82 7.14 -0.04
N GLN A 96 -31.89 5.92 -0.58
CA GLN A 96 -30.88 5.33 -1.45
C GLN A 96 -31.36 5.24 -2.90
N THR A 97 -30.42 5.38 -3.84
CA THR A 97 -30.64 5.30 -5.30
C THR A 97 -29.61 4.36 -5.92
N TRP A 98 -30.00 3.57 -6.93
CA TRP A 98 -29.11 2.59 -7.56
C TRP A 98 -28.80 2.96 -9.01
N GLY A 99 -27.52 3.25 -9.30
CA GLY A 99 -27.02 3.45 -10.66
C GLY A 99 -26.49 2.16 -11.32
N LEU A 100 -27.08 1.01 -10.96
CA LEU A 100 -26.61 -0.32 -11.38
C LEU A 100 -27.77 -1.11 -11.99
N VAL A 101 -27.48 -1.90 -13.03
CA VAL A 101 -28.49 -2.67 -13.76
C VAL A 101 -29.11 -3.77 -12.88
N ALA A 102 -28.30 -4.50 -12.13
CA ALA A 102 -28.75 -5.65 -11.35
C ALA A 102 -29.83 -5.32 -10.28
N PRO A 103 -29.68 -4.26 -9.44
CA PRO A 103 -30.77 -3.85 -8.55
C PRO A 103 -32.00 -3.36 -9.31
N CYS A 104 -31.81 -2.69 -10.46
CA CYS A 104 -32.92 -2.24 -11.29
C CYS A 104 -33.75 -3.41 -11.85
N LEU A 105 -33.11 -4.53 -12.20
CA LEU A 105 -33.80 -5.75 -12.61
C LEU A 105 -34.57 -6.38 -11.44
N ALA A 106 -33.97 -6.43 -10.25
CA ALA A 106 -34.64 -6.91 -9.05
C ALA A 106 -35.85 -6.02 -8.66
N HIS A 107 -35.79 -4.69 -8.84
CA HIS A 107 -36.96 -3.82 -8.71
C HIS A 107 -38.12 -4.27 -9.61
N ALA A 108 -37.80 -4.65 -10.86
CA ALA A 108 -38.79 -5.09 -11.83
C ALA A 108 -39.43 -6.43 -11.41
N GLU A 109 -38.65 -7.37 -10.87
CA GLU A 109 -39.14 -8.66 -10.36
C GLU A 109 -40.10 -8.47 -9.18
N VAL A 110 -39.73 -7.65 -8.19
CA VAL A 110 -40.59 -7.37 -7.02
C VAL A 110 -41.88 -6.67 -7.45
N LEU A 111 -41.79 -5.66 -8.33
CA LEU A 111 -42.99 -4.98 -8.83
C LEU A 111 -43.89 -5.93 -9.63
N ALA A 112 -43.32 -6.76 -10.51
CA ALA A 112 -44.08 -7.70 -11.32
C ALA A 112 -44.83 -8.71 -10.44
N ALA A 113 -44.17 -9.28 -9.42
CA ALA A 113 -44.78 -10.20 -8.46
C ALA A 113 -45.96 -9.54 -7.71
N ARG A 114 -45.80 -8.28 -7.29
CA ARG A 114 -46.86 -7.51 -6.65
C ARG A 114 -48.05 -7.28 -7.58
N LEU A 115 -47.80 -6.86 -8.83
CA LEU A 115 -48.86 -6.60 -9.81
C LEU A 115 -49.59 -7.89 -10.24
N ALA A 116 -48.91 -9.04 -10.19
CA ALA A 116 -49.52 -10.35 -10.41
C ALA A 116 -50.38 -10.86 -9.25
N GLY A 117 -50.48 -10.11 -8.14
CA GLY A 117 -51.22 -10.51 -6.94
C GLY A 117 -50.50 -11.53 -6.07
N THR A 118 -49.21 -11.77 -6.31
CA THR A 118 -48.36 -12.69 -5.56
C THR A 118 -47.12 -11.95 -5.02
N PRO A 119 -47.30 -10.95 -4.13
CA PRO A 119 -46.18 -10.15 -3.63
C PRO A 119 -45.19 -11.05 -2.88
N GLY A 120 -43.91 -10.90 -3.23
CA GLY A 120 -42.79 -11.52 -2.52
C GLY A 120 -42.33 -10.67 -1.34
N ALA A 121 -41.12 -10.95 -0.86
CA ALA A 121 -40.45 -10.11 0.13
C ALA A 121 -40.17 -8.69 -0.43
N ASP A 122 -39.99 -7.73 0.47
CA ASP A 122 -39.55 -6.39 0.12
C ASP A 122 -38.19 -6.41 -0.57
N PHE A 123 -37.95 -5.43 -1.42
CA PHE A 123 -36.68 -5.24 -2.08
C PHE A 123 -35.56 -5.02 -1.06
N HIS A 124 -34.56 -5.89 -1.13
CA HIS A 124 -33.30 -5.77 -0.40
C HIS A 124 -32.15 -6.02 -1.37
N TRP A 125 -31.17 -5.12 -1.40
CA TRP A 125 -30.00 -5.25 -2.24
C TRP A 125 -28.73 -5.43 -1.42
N GLN A 126 -27.92 -6.40 -1.82
CA GLN A 126 -26.57 -6.58 -1.31
C GLN A 126 -25.60 -6.30 -2.46
N ASP A 127 -24.64 -5.41 -2.21
CA ASP A 127 -23.62 -5.07 -3.21
C ASP A 127 -22.79 -6.31 -3.55
N SER A 128 -22.73 -6.65 -4.84
CA SER A 128 -21.95 -7.77 -5.38
C SER A 128 -20.59 -7.32 -5.92
N GLY A 129 -20.21 -6.07 -5.63
CA GLY A 129 -18.95 -5.48 -6.03
C GLY A 129 -19.00 -4.79 -7.39
N THR A 130 -18.09 -3.86 -7.57
CA THR A 130 -17.88 -3.10 -8.80
C THR A 130 -16.70 -3.67 -9.57
N ARG A 131 -16.89 -3.90 -10.88
CA ARG A 131 -15.82 -4.23 -11.82
C ARG A 131 -15.57 -3.08 -12.78
N LEU A 132 -14.30 -2.73 -12.99
CA LEU A 132 -13.92 -1.83 -14.07
C LEU A 132 -13.99 -2.57 -15.40
N LYS A 133 -14.63 -1.97 -16.40
CA LYS A 133 -14.76 -2.53 -17.75
C LYS A 133 -13.89 -1.77 -18.75
N VAL A 134 -12.59 -1.68 -18.44
CA VAL A 134 -11.59 -1.12 -19.36
C VAL A 134 -10.76 -2.28 -19.91
N THR A 135 -10.69 -2.41 -21.22
CA THR A 135 -9.97 -3.52 -21.86
C THR A 135 -8.51 -3.58 -21.40
N GLY A 136 -8.11 -4.73 -20.86
CA GLY A 136 -6.75 -4.97 -20.35
C GLY A 136 -6.46 -4.36 -18.98
N ILE A 137 -7.46 -3.81 -18.28
CA ILE A 137 -7.35 -3.41 -16.88
C ILE A 137 -8.45 -4.14 -16.10
N ASP A 138 -8.03 -5.18 -15.40
CA ASP A 138 -8.90 -5.93 -14.52
C ASP A 138 -8.85 -5.30 -13.13
N LEU A 139 -10.00 -4.81 -12.66
CA LEU A 139 -10.16 -4.26 -11.31
C LEU A 139 -11.50 -4.71 -10.76
N PHE A 140 -11.49 -5.20 -9.52
CA PHE A 140 -12.67 -5.57 -8.76
C PHE A 140 -12.61 -4.99 -7.35
N SER A 141 -13.73 -4.44 -6.87
CA SER A 141 -13.85 -3.96 -5.50
C SER A 141 -15.22 -4.32 -4.93
N ALA A 142 -15.26 -4.84 -3.71
CA ALA A 142 -16.50 -5.15 -3.00
C ALA A 142 -16.37 -4.83 -1.51
N GLY A 143 -17.49 -4.48 -0.87
CA GLY A 143 -17.53 -4.18 0.56
C GLY A 143 -16.85 -2.86 0.95
N GLU A 144 -16.42 -2.77 2.20
CA GLU A 144 -15.81 -1.57 2.77
C GLU A 144 -14.42 -1.27 2.17
N VAL A 145 -14.22 -0.05 1.71
CA VAL A 145 -12.92 0.40 1.20
C VAL A 145 -12.06 0.96 2.34
N ASN A 146 -12.65 1.76 3.22
CA ASN A 146 -11.92 2.48 4.26
C ASN A 146 -11.83 1.64 5.53
N ALA A 147 -10.61 1.46 6.04
CA ALA A 147 -10.39 0.80 7.32
C ALA A 147 -10.67 1.74 8.49
N THR A 148 -11.17 1.17 9.58
CA THR A 148 -11.39 1.82 10.87
C THR A 148 -10.42 1.28 11.92
N ALA A 149 -10.35 1.93 13.08
CA ALA A 149 -9.46 1.48 14.16
C ALA A 149 -9.88 0.07 14.65
N GLY A 150 -8.94 -0.87 14.60
CA GLY A 150 -9.16 -2.27 14.97
C GLY A 150 -9.42 -3.22 13.79
N ASP A 151 -9.42 -2.71 12.56
CA ASP A 151 -9.44 -3.54 11.37
C ASP A 151 -8.03 -4.06 11.01
N ASP A 152 -7.93 -5.34 10.71
CA ASP A 152 -6.72 -5.93 10.14
C ASP A 152 -6.75 -5.73 8.62
N LEU A 153 -5.63 -5.26 8.07
CA LEU A 153 -5.52 -4.95 6.66
C LEU A 153 -4.42 -5.75 6.00
N LEU A 154 -4.83 -6.75 5.23
CA LEU A 154 -3.92 -7.62 4.50
C LEU A 154 -3.74 -7.09 3.08
N ARG A 155 -2.49 -6.93 2.65
CA ARG A 155 -2.15 -6.45 1.30
C ARG A 155 -1.03 -7.28 0.68
N THR A 156 -1.08 -7.41 -0.64
CA THR A 156 0.01 -7.94 -1.46
C THR A 156 0.05 -7.21 -2.80
N PHE A 157 1.25 -6.97 -3.31
CA PHE A 157 1.48 -6.28 -4.57
C PHE A 157 2.66 -6.93 -5.29
N ASP A 158 2.44 -7.52 -6.47
CA ASP A 158 3.52 -7.97 -7.34
C ASP A 158 3.88 -6.87 -8.36
N PRO A 159 5.03 -6.20 -8.20
CA PRO A 159 5.45 -5.12 -9.10
C PRO A 159 5.76 -5.57 -10.54
N LEU A 160 6.02 -6.87 -10.79
CA LEU A 160 6.28 -7.35 -12.15
C LEU A 160 4.99 -7.56 -12.94
N SER A 161 3.98 -8.15 -12.30
CA SER A 161 2.68 -8.38 -12.92
C SER A 161 1.71 -7.20 -12.75
N GLY A 162 2.03 -6.25 -11.86
CA GLY A 162 1.13 -5.15 -11.49
C GLY A 162 -0.09 -5.63 -10.68
N HIS A 163 -0.07 -6.87 -10.19
CA HIS A 163 -1.20 -7.47 -9.49
C HIS A 163 -1.24 -6.98 -8.05
N TYR A 164 -2.38 -6.44 -7.66
CA TYR A 164 -2.60 -5.91 -6.34
C TYR A 164 -3.83 -6.55 -5.69
N ARG A 165 -3.69 -6.93 -4.42
CA ARG A 165 -4.81 -7.43 -3.61
C ARG A 165 -4.79 -6.82 -2.23
N ARG A 166 -5.98 -6.43 -1.78
CA ARG A 166 -6.22 -5.91 -0.44
C ARG A 166 -7.50 -6.51 0.14
N LEU A 167 -7.39 -7.01 1.37
CA LEU A 167 -8.49 -7.55 2.16
C LEU A 167 -8.60 -6.77 3.47
N LEU A 168 -9.81 -6.31 3.78
CA LEU A 168 -10.14 -5.62 5.03
C LEU A 168 -10.90 -6.58 5.94
N ILE A 169 -10.40 -6.76 7.16
CA ILE A 169 -10.89 -7.76 8.11
C ILE A 169 -11.29 -7.06 9.40
N ARG A 170 -12.46 -7.40 9.93
CA ARG A 170 -12.95 -6.91 11.22
C ARG A 170 -13.48 -8.09 12.02
N ASN A 171 -12.99 -8.26 13.25
CA ASN A 171 -13.38 -9.37 14.13
C ASN A 171 -13.26 -10.75 13.46
N GLY A 172 -12.18 -10.97 12.70
CA GLY A 172 -11.94 -12.20 11.96
C GLY A 172 -12.86 -12.44 10.76
N ARG A 173 -13.64 -11.44 10.32
CA ARG A 173 -14.57 -11.52 9.19
C ARG A 173 -14.17 -10.57 8.08
N LEU A 174 -14.26 -11.01 6.84
CA LEU A 174 -14.01 -10.18 5.67
C LEU A 174 -15.05 -9.07 5.58
N GLN A 175 -14.61 -7.84 5.42
CA GLN A 175 -15.46 -6.64 5.28
C GLN A 175 -15.26 -5.95 3.94
N GLY A 176 -14.09 -6.11 3.30
CA GLY A 176 -13.76 -5.44 2.06
C GLY A 176 -12.72 -6.18 1.23
N VAL A 177 -12.86 -6.09 -0.08
CA VAL A 177 -12.00 -6.74 -1.08
C VAL A 177 -11.67 -5.74 -2.17
N LEU A 178 -10.41 -5.69 -2.57
CA LEU A 178 -9.94 -4.94 -3.72
C LEU A 178 -8.89 -5.79 -4.46
N LEU A 179 -9.14 -6.06 -5.74
CA LEU A 179 -8.28 -6.84 -6.63
C LEU A 179 -7.97 -5.99 -7.86
N MET A 180 -6.71 -5.97 -8.31
CA MET A 180 -6.28 -5.41 -9.58
C MET A 180 -5.34 -6.40 -10.29
N GLY A 181 -5.50 -6.52 -11.61
CA GLY A 181 -4.87 -7.56 -12.41
C GLY A 181 -5.60 -8.89 -12.22
N ASP A 182 -5.16 -9.72 -11.28
CA ASP A 182 -5.77 -11.03 -11.07
C ASP A 182 -7.08 -10.97 -10.25
N CYS A 183 -8.21 -10.98 -10.96
CA CYS A 183 -9.56 -10.88 -10.39
C CYS A 183 -10.33 -12.21 -10.32
N ARG A 184 -9.68 -13.37 -10.50
CA ARG A 184 -10.37 -14.68 -10.52
C ARG A 184 -11.09 -15.00 -9.20
N SER A 185 -10.50 -14.59 -8.08
CA SER A 185 -11.10 -14.75 -6.75
C SER A 185 -12.23 -13.78 -6.40
N ALA A 186 -12.64 -12.89 -7.32
CA ALA A 186 -13.69 -11.92 -7.05
C ALA A 186 -15.01 -12.57 -6.60
N ALA A 187 -15.48 -13.61 -7.30
CA ALA A 187 -16.73 -14.30 -6.95
C ALA A 187 -16.67 -14.97 -5.56
N PRO A 188 -15.72 -15.88 -5.26
CA PRO A 188 -15.69 -16.54 -3.96
C PRO A 188 -15.42 -15.57 -2.79
N LEU A 189 -14.68 -14.49 -3.01
CA LEU A 189 -14.49 -13.44 -2.00
C LEU A 189 -15.78 -12.63 -1.76
N THR A 190 -16.60 -12.43 -2.79
CA THR A 190 -17.94 -11.82 -2.65
C THR A 190 -18.89 -12.71 -1.86
N ASP A 191 -18.87 -14.01 -2.12
CA ASP A 191 -19.67 -14.98 -1.34
C ASP A 191 -19.24 -14.99 0.14
N SER A 192 -17.92 -14.90 0.39
CA SER A 192 -17.36 -14.84 1.74
C SER A 192 -17.72 -13.56 2.49
N LEU A 193 -17.80 -12.42 1.78
CA LEU A 193 -18.34 -11.15 2.31
C LEU A 193 -19.80 -11.32 2.74
N ALA A 194 -20.62 -11.97 1.93
CA ALA A 194 -22.05 -12.15 2.21
C ALA A 194 -22.31 -13.10 3.38
N GLN A 195 -21.54 -14.18 3.48
CA GLN A 195 -21.68 -15.20 4.53
C GLN A 195 -20.99 -14.81 5.84
N ALA A 196 -20.23 -13.71 5.83
CA ALA A 196 -19.43 -13.24 6.96
C ALA A 196 -18.58 -14.38 7.55
N ALA A 197 -17.89 -15.09 6.66
CA ALA A 197 -17.04 -16.22 6.98
C ALA A 197 -15.77 -15.79 7.75
N SER A 198 -15.21 -16.71 8.54
CA SER A 198 -13.91 -16.51 9.20
C SER A 198 -12.80 -16.45 8.16
N VAL A 199 -11.95 -15.42 8.23
CA VAL A 199 -10.89 -15.21 7.25
C VAL A 199 -9.78 -16.25 7.38
N ASN A 200 -9.33 -16.77 6.24
CA ASN A 200 -8.07 -17.49 6.13
C ASN A 200 -7.03 -16.55 5.46
N PRO A 201 -5.85 -16.31 6.06
CA PRO A 201 -4.76 -15.54 5.44
C PRO A 201 -4.40 -16.00 4.02
N ASP A 202 -4.61 -17.29 3.71
CA ASP A 202 -4.44 -17.86 2.38
C ASP A 202 -5.31 -17.18 1.30
N TRP A 203 -6.37 -16.45 1.67
CA TRP A 203 -7.22 -15.67 0.75
C TRP A 203 -6.50 -14.48 0.11
N LEU A 204 -5.32 -14.10 0.61
CA LEU A 204 -4.40 -13.22 -0.12
C LEU A 204 -3.92 -13.82 -1.45
N PHE A 205 -4.09 -15.12 -1.64
CA PHE A 205 -3.62 -15.85 -2.80
C PHE A 205 -4.76 -16.63 -3.46
N ASP A 206 -4.60 -16.97 -4.73
CA ASP A 206 -5.59 -17.75 -5.46
C ASP A 206 -5.41 -19.24 -5.16
N ARG A 207 -6.32 -19.79 -4.34
CA ARG A 207 -6.49 -21.25 -4.19
C ARG A 207 -7.90 -21.73 -4.57
N PHE A 208 -8.75 -20.87 -5.12
CA PHE A 208 -10.10 -21.24 -5.55
C PHE A 208 -10.12 -22.06 -6.85
N ASP A 209 -8.98 -22.24 -7.53
CA ASP A 209 -8.86 -23.08 -8.71
C ASP A 209 -8.39 -24.49 -8.37
N THR A 210 -9.23 -25.48 -8.69
CA THR A 210 -8.85 -26.89 -8.85
C THR A 210 -8.58 -27.27 -10.32
N GLN A 211 -8.62 -26.30 -11.25
CA GLN A 211 -8.38 -26.54 -12.67
C GLN A 211 -6.94 -26.18 -13.09
N PRO A 212 -6.26 -27.04 -13.88
CA PRO A 212 -5.00 -26.68 -14.50
C PRO A 212 -5.25 -25.61 -15.57
N ALA A 213 -4.64 -24.43 -15.41
CA ALA A 213 -4.78 -23.32 -16.33
C ALA A 213 -4.14 -23.60 -17.70
N ALA A 214 -4.75 -23.04 -18.76
CA ALA A 214 -4.17 -23.02 -20.10
C ALA A 214 -2.85 -22.23 -20.08
N ALA A 215 -1.82 -22.78 -20.73
CA ALA A 215 -0.50 -22.18 -20.83
C ALA A 215 -0.58 -20.71 -21.34
N GLY A 216 -0.10 -19.76 -20.53
CA GLY A 216 0.02 -18.34 -20.90
C GLY A 216 -0.70 -17.34 -19.96
N GLN A 217 -1.42 -17.79 -18.94
CA GLN A 217 -1.97 -16.90 -17.91
C GLN A 217 -1.04 -16.84 -16.69
N VAL A 218 -0.61 -15.64 -16.31
CA VAL A 218 0.20 -15.39 -15.10
C VAL A 218 -0.73 -15.37 -13.88
N THR A 219 -0.72 -16.45 -13.12
CA THR A 219 -1.38 -16.63 -11.82
C THR A 219 -0.59 -15.91 -10.71
N MET A 220 -1.27 -15.27 -9.75
CA MET A 220 -0.66 -14.82 -8.48
C MET A 220 -0.27 -16.02 -7.60
N THR A 221 0.89 -16.64 -7.87
CA THR A 221 1.36 -17.86 -7.17
C THR A 221 2.78 -17.77 -6.61
N LYS A 222 3.31 -16.58 -6.31
CA LYS A 222 4.61 -16.48 -5.64
C LYS A 222 4.43 -16.41 -4.12
N PRO A 223 4.95 -17.39 -3.33
CA PRO A 223 5.04 -17.25 -1.87
C PRO A 223 5.80 -15.97 -1.48
N THR A 224 5.43 -15.37 -0.34
CA THR A 224 6.07 -14.15 0.16
C THR A 224 7.35 -14.48 0.93
N LEU A 225 8.47 -13.94 0.47
CA LEU A 225 9.74 -13.91 1.18
C LEU A 225 9.94 -12.53 1.81
N ALA A 226 9.68 -12.43 3.11
CA ALA A 226 9.93 -11.21 3.88
C ALA A 226 11.38 -11.18 4.37
N VAL A 227 12.08 -10.07 4.15
CA VAL A 227 13.46 -9.83 4.61
C VAL A 227 13.44 -8.65 5.57
N VAL A 228 13.75 -8.89 6.84
CA VAL A 228 13.80 -7.86 7.88
C VAL A 228 15.24 -7.42 8.08
N GLY A 229 15.56 -6.21 7.64
CA GLY A 229 16.89 -5.62 7.66
C GLY A 229 17.47 -5.45 6.26
N HIS A 230 17.95 -4.24 5.98
CA HIS A 230 18.50 -3.85 4.69
C HIS A 230 19.88 -3.20 4.81
N GLY A 231 20.80 -3.90 5.50
CA GLY A 231 22.23 -3.57 5.51
C GLY A 231 23.00 -4.29 4.39
N MET A 232 24.33 -4.18 4.40
CA MET A 232 25.21 -4.79 3.37
C MET A 232 24.91 -6.27 3.12
N VAL A 233 24.77 -7.07 4.18
CA VAL A 233 24.48 -8.51 4.07
C VAL A 233 23.06 -8.78 3.57
N GLY A 234 22.09 -7.97 4.01
CA GLY A 234 20.70 -8.07 3.55
C GLY A 234 20.58 -7.77 2.05
N HIS A 235 21.29 -6.75 1.56
CA HIS A 235 21.33 -6.46 0.13
C HIS A 235 22.05 -7.55 -0.67
N HIS A 236 23.20 -8.03 -0.19
CA HIS A 236 23.90 -9.13 -0.85
C HIS A 236 23.05 -10.39 -0.96
N PHE A 237 22.25 -10.70 0.08
CA PHE A 237 21.27 -11.78 0.01
C PHE A 237 20.26 -11.59 -1.14
N LEU A 238 19.78 -10.37 -1.38
CA LEU A 238 18.88 -10.07 -2.50
C LEU A 238 19.57 -10.27 -3.85
N GLU A 239 20.82 -9.85 -4.00
CA GLU A 239 21.62 -10.13 -5.21
C GLU A 239 21.73 -11.64 -5.44
N GLN A 240 21.96 -12.41 -4.37
CA GLN A 240 22.02 -13.88 -4.43
C GLN A 240 20.66 -14.51 -4.76
N CYS A 241 19.54 -13.92 -4.33
CA CYS A 241 18.20 -14.31 -4.74
C CYS A 241 18.00 -14.05 -6.23
N VAL A 242 18.41 -12.88 -6.73
CA VAL A 242 18.32 -12.53 -8.15
C VAL A 242 19.16 -13.46 -9.01
N SER A 243 20.42 -13.69 -8.64
CA SER A 243 21.36 -14.54 -9.40
C SER A 243 20.91 -16.00 -9.49
N ARG A 244 19.99 -16.44 -8.62
CA ARG A 244 19.40 -17.79 -8.59
C ARG A 244 17.94 -17.80 -9.06
N ASN A 245 17.46 -16.69 -9.63
CA ASN A 245 16.07 -16.53 -10.09
C ASN A 245 15.00 -16.66 -9.00
N LEU A 246 15.36 -16.56 -7.71
CA LEU A 246 14.38 -16.65 -6.62
C LEU A 246 13.36 -15.50 -6.61
N HIS A 247 13.69 -14.34 -7.18
CA HIS A 247 12.74 -13.24 -7.41
C HIS A 247 11.63 -13.58 -8.43
N LEU A 248 11.83 -14.63 -9.26
CA LEU A 248 10.79 -15.18 -10.13
C LEU A 248 9.89 -16.17 -9.39
N ASP A 249 10.39 -16.79 -8.31
CA ASP A 249 9.65 -17.78 -7.52
C ASP A 249 8.97 -17.18 -6.29
N TYR A 250 9.52 -16.09 -5.74
CA TYR A 250 9.06 -15.42 -4.53
C TYR A 250 8.64 -13.97 -4.79
N GLN A 251 7.59 -13.55 -4.09
CA GLN A 251 7.28 -12.15 -3.85
C GLN A 251 8.22 -11.67 -2.74
N ILE A 252 9.26 -10.91 -3.07
CA ILE A 252 10.27 -10.49 -2.09
C ILE A 252 9.92 -9.10 -1.55
N VAL A 253 9.71 -9.00 -0.23
CA VAL A 253 9.44 -7.73 0.47
C VAL A 253 10.52 -7.48 1.51
N VAL A 254 11.20 -6.34 1.41
CA VAL A 254 12.36 -6.00 2.22
C VAL A 254 12.04 -4.81 3.12
N PHE A 255 12.29 -4.94 4.41
CA PHE A 255 12.04 -3.91 5.42
C PHE A 255 13.36 -3.34 5.92
N GLY A 256 13.56 -2.03 5.72
CA GLY A 256 14.68 -1.28 6.28
C GLY A 256 14.16 -0.29 7.33
N GLU A 257 14.77 -0.31 8.52
CA GLU A 257 14.45 0.70 9.55
C GLU A 257 15.02 2.09 9.20
N GLU A 258 16.15 2.13 8.49
CA GLU A 258 16.80 3.36 8.06
C GLU A 258 16.07 3.95 6.84
N ARG A 259 16.20 5.27 6.67
CA ARG A 259 15.65 6.00 5.51
C ARG A 259 16.44 5.81 4.22
N TYR A 260 17.61 5.18 4.30
CA TYR A 260 18.47 4.91 3.16
C TYR A 260 18.45 3.43 2.80
N ALA A 261 18.55 3.14 1.49
CA ALA A 261 18.83 1.78 1.03
C ALA A 261 20.23 1.34 1.45
N ALA A 262 20.55 0.05 1.33
CA ALA A 262 21.82 -0.49 1.80
C ALA A 262 23.02 0.26 1.21
N TYR A 263 23.96 0.62 2.07
CA TYR A 263 25.19 1.33 1.75
C TYR A 263 26.40 0.66 2.40
N ASP A 264 27.59 0.98 1.89
CA ASP A 264 28.85 0.45 2.37
C ASP A 264 29.20 1.05 3.74
N ARG A 265 28.96 0.25 4.79
CA ARG A 265 29.26 0.63 6.18
C ARG A 265 30.74 0.51 6.53
N VAL A 266 31.53 -0.21 5.73
CA VAL A 266 32.97 -0.35 5.96
C VAL A 266 33.66 0.97 5.64
N HIS A 267 33.18 1.71 4.64
CA HIS A 267 33.75 2.99 4.21
C HIS A 267 33.03 4.22 4.81
N LEU A 268 32.34 4.08 5.96
CA LEU A 268 31.61 5.17 6.61
C LEU A 268 32.49 6.39 6.93
N SER A 269 33.79 6.18 7.20
CA SER A 269 34.71 7.29 7.51
C SER A 269 34.90 8.25 6.35
N GLU A 270 34.71 7.79 5.11
CA GLU A 270 34.84 8.62 3.90
C GLU A 270 33.68 9.62 3.75
N TYR A 271 32.57 9.43 4.46
CA TYR A 271 31.47 10.39 4.52
C TYR A 271 31.95 11.76 5.01
N PHE A 272 32.83 11.79 6.02
CA PHE A 272 33.43 13.03 6.54
C PHE A 272 34.47 13.63 5.59
N ALA A 273 34.97 12.86 4.63
CA ALA A 273 35.84 13.32 3.56
C ALA A 273 35.07 13.91 2.36
N GLY A 274 33.74 14.01 2.45
CA GLY A 274 32.88 14.64 1.46
C GLY A 274 32.15 13.67 0.51
N ARG A 275 32.20 12.36 0.76
CA ARG A 275 31.37 11.39 0.02
C ARG A 275 29.89 11.56 0.38
N SER A 276 29.00 11.49 -0.61
CA SER A 276 27.56 11.51 -0.38
C SER A 276 27.04 10.12 0.03
N ALA A 277 25.87 10.08 0.67
CA ALA A 277 25.12 8.85 0.93
C ALA A 277 24.91 8.03 -0.35
N GLU A 278 24.60 8.70 -1.47
CA GLU A 278 24.45 8.07 -2.78
C GLU A 278 25.73 7.37 -3.24
N SER A 279 26.90 7.99 -3.05
CA SER A 279 28.16 7.38 -3.44
C SER A 279 28.50 6.13 -2.62
N LEU A 280 27.95 6.00 -1.41
CA LEU A 280 28.12 4.84 -0.55
C LEU A 280 27.05 3.77 -0.81
N SER A 281 26.00 4.06 -1.60
CA SER A 281 24.94 3.11 -1.91
C SER A 281 25.51 1.85 -2.54
N LEU A 282 25.06 0.68 -2.06
CA LEU A 282 25.34 -0.61 -2.67
C LEU A 282 24.30 -0.97 -3.75
N VAL A 283 23.18 -0.26 -3.78
CA VAL A 283 22.10 -0.52 -4.73
C VAL A 283 22.46 0.07 -6.09
N GLU A 284 22.64 -0.80 -7.08
CA GLU A 284 22.90 -0.39 -8.46
C GLU A 284 21.62 -0.04 -9.22
N GLY A 285 21.52 1.21 -9.68
CA GLY A 285 20.45 1.66 -10.58
C GLY A 285 19.05 1.35 -10.06
N ASP A 286 18.22 0.74 -10.92
CA ASP A 286 16.84 0.36 -10.64
C ASP A 286 16.67 -1.10 -10.16
N PHE A 287 17.69 -1.68 -9.50
CA PHE A 287 17.72 -3.08 -9.05
C PHE A 287 16.38 -3.61 -8.52
N PHE A 288 15.73 -2.88 -7.61
CA PHE A 288 14.46 -3.29 -7.02
C PHE A 288 13.32 -3.36 -8.04
N ALA A 289 13.15 -2.29 -8.84
CA ALA A 289 12.11 -2.22 -9.86
C ALA A 289 12.34 -3.28 -10.96
N ARG A 290 13.58 -3.40 -11.44
CA ARG A 290 13.99 -4.36 -12.46
C ARG A 290 13.71 -5.81 -12.07
N HIS A 291 13.86 -6.14 -10.79
CA HIS A 291 13.71 -7.51 -10.27
C HIS A 291 12.40 -7.75 -9.52
N GLY A 292 11.52 -6.76 -9.46
CA GLY A 292 10.23 -6.89 -8.79
C GLY A 292 10.33 -7.12 -7.28
N ILE A 293 11.34 -6.52 -6.64
CA ILE A 293 11.54 -6.62 -5.19
C ILE A 293 10.98 -5.35 -4.55
N GLU A 294 10.06 -5.51 -3.61
CA GLU A 294 9.49 -4.38 -2.87
C GLU A 294 10.44 -3.97 -1.74
N LEU A 295 10.92 -2.72 -1.76
CA LEU A 295 11.73 -2.15 -0.69
C LEU A 295 10.92 -1.13 0.13
N ARG A 296 10.82 -1.37 1.43
CA ARG A 296 10.13 -0.50 2.40
C ARG A 296 11.14 0.10 3.38
N LEU A 297 11.53 1.36 3.13
CA LEU A 297 12.45 2.12 3.99
C LEU A 297 11.69 2.85 5.11
N SER A 298 12.41 3.21 6.18
CA SER A 298 11.82 3.81 7.38
C SER A 298 10.67 2.97 7.98
N GLN A 299 10.70 1.65 7.79
CA GLN A 299 9.71 0.71 8.31
C GLN A 299 10.40 -0.26 9.28
N CYS A 300 10.53 0.17 10.54
CA CYS A 300 11.05 -0.69 11.61
C CYS A 300 10.03 -1.80 11.92
N VAL A 301 10.45 -3.07 11.86
CA VAL A 301 9.64 -4.22 12.29
C VAL A 301 9.79 -4.40 13.80
N THR A 302 8.68 -4.35 14.53
CA THR A 302 8.65 -4.37 16.00
C THR A 302 8.15 -5.68 16.58
N ALA A 303 7.41 -6.48 15.81
CA ALA A 303 6.92 -7.78 16.24
C ALA A 303 6.85 -8.79 15.10
N ILE A 304 6.99 -10.07 15.44
CA ILE A 304 6.77 -11.21 14.55
C ILE A 304 5.75 -12.12 15.23
N ASP A 305 4.58 -12.23 14.64
CA ASP A 305 3.60 -13.25 15.00
C ASP A 305 3.88 -14.52 14.18
N ARG A 306 4.30 -15.57 14.87
CA ARG A 306 4.68 -16.85 14.23
C ARG A 306 3.48 -17.73 13.91
N ASP A 307 2.40 -17.59 14.66
CA ASP A 307 1.21 -18.41 14.51
C ASP A 307 0.36 -17.86 13.37
N ALA A 308 0.19 -16.53 13.32
CA ALA A 308 -0.46 -15.83 12.21
C ALA A 308 0.45 -15.65 10.99
N ARG A 309 1.76 -15.86 11.14
CA ARG A 309 2.80 -15.62 10.12
C ARG A 309 2.81 -14.20 9.58
N VAL A 310 2.85 -13.24 10.50
CA VAL A 310 2.81 -11.81 10.18
C VAL A 310 3.99 -11.10 10.82
N ILE A 311 4.57 -10.12 10.12
CA ILE A 311 5.44 -9.11 10.72
C ILE A 311 4.67 -7.81 10.90
N ARG A 312 4.87 -7.13 12.03
CA ARG A 312 4.25 -5.85 12.35
C ARG A 312 5.31 -4.76 12.39
N THR A 313 5.05 -3.66 11.71
CA THR A 313 5.90 -2.47 11.71
C THR A 313 5.53 -1.51 12.84
N ALA A 314 6.42 -0.56 13.15
CA ALA A 314 6.17 0.50 14.13
C ALA A 314 4.96 1.39 13.78
N SER A 315 4.60 1.50 12.50
CA SER A 315 3.39 2.19 12.03
C SER A 315 2.10 1.38 12.25
N GLY A 316 2.21 0.14 12.75
CA GLY A 316 1.10 -0.79 12.95
C GLY A 316 0.76 -1.61 11.70
N HIS A 317 1.42 -1.37 10.56
CA HIS A 317 1.17 -2.14 9.34
C HIS A 317 1.65 -3.58 9.47
N GLU A 318 0.83 -4.50 8.99
CA GLU A 318 1.06 -5.94 9.03
C GLU A 318 1.38 -6.49 7.64
N THR A 319 2.30 -7.45 7.57
CA THR A 319 2.63 -8.14 6.32
C THR A 319 2.81 -9.63 6.57
N HIS A 320 2.06 -10.44 5.83
CA HIS A 320 2.16 -11.90 5.88
C HIS A 320 3.48 -12.39 5.26
N TRP A 321 3.99 -13.52 5.72
CA TRP A 321 5.17 -14.17 5.15
C TRP A 321 5.04 -15.69 5.06
N ASP A 322 5.54 -16.28 3.97
CA ASP A 322 5.73 -17.72 3.84
C ASP A 322 7.13 -18.14 4.28
N LYS A 323 8.10 -17.26 4.04
CA LYS A 323 9.49 -17.35 4.47
C LYS A 323 9.92 -16.02 5.03
N LEU A 324 10.62 -16.06 6.17
CA LEU A 324 11.12 -14.89 6.88
C LEU A 324 12.64 -14.99 7.02
N VAL A 325 13.35 -13.94 6.59
CA VAL A 325 14.79 -13.79 6.75
C VAL A 325 15.05 -12.63 7.71
N LEU A 326 15.83 -12.87 8.75
CA LEU A 326 16.26 -11.84 9.70
C LEU A 326 17.69 -11.43 9.37
N ALA A 327 17.83 -10.21 8.86
CA ALA A 327 19.07 -9.53 8.51
C ALA A 327 19.22 -8.21 9.27
N THR A 328 18.76 -8.17 10.52
CA THR A 328 18.68 -6.98 11.39
C THR A 328 20.03 -6.41 11.81
N GLY A 329 21.13 -7.12 11.55
CA GLY A 329 22.47 -6.65 11.83
C GLY A 329 22.78 -6.57 13.32
N SER A 330 23.57 -5.56 13.71
CA SER A 330 24.01 -5.34 15.09
C SER A 330 24.10 -3.85 15.42
N TYR A 331 23.99 -3.52 16.71
CA TYR A 331 24.09 -2.16 17.24
C TYR A 331 25.36 -1.98 18.09
N PRO A 332 25.93 -0.76 18.15
CA PRO A 332 27.03 -0.44 19.04
C PRO A 332 26.64 -0.65 20.51
N PHE A 333 27.54 -1.26 21.28
CA PHE A 333 27.37 -1.38 22.72
C PHE A 333 27.77 -0.08 23.42
N VAL A 334 26.86 0.50 24.19
CA VAL A 334 27.13 1.66 25.05
C VAL A 334 27.31 1.16 26.49
N PRO A 335 28.50 1.33 27.10
CA PRO A 335 28.73 0.90 28.47
C PRO A 335 27.74 1.54 29.47
N PRO A 336 27.30 0.82 30.51
CA PRO A 336 26.34 1.34 31.50
C PRO A 336 27.03 2.33 32.46
N VAL A 337 27.30 3.53 31.97
CA VAL A 337 27.90 4.63 32.73
C VAL A 337 26.92 5.78 32.89
N LYS A 338 27.04 6.52 34.00
CA LYS A 338 26.19 7.70 34.22
C LYS A 338 26.38 8.71 33.09
N GLY A 339 25.29 9.11 32.44
CA GLY A 339 25.30 10.02 31.30
C GLY A 339 25.58 9.37 29.93
N GLY A 340 25.64 8.03 29.85
CA GLY A 340 25.76 7.30 28.57
C GLY A 340 24.55 7.44 27.65
N ASP A 341 23.40 7.83 28.20
CA ASP A 341 22.15 8.16 27.51
C ASP A 341 22.01 9.66 27.17
N SER A 342 23.03 10.45 27.47
CA SER A 342 23.04 11.90 27.17
C SER A 342 22.96 12.16 25.67
N ALA A 343 22.27 13.24 25.27
CA ALA A 343 22.24 13.73 23.89
C ALA A 343 23.62 14.19 23.35
N ALA A 344 24.65 14.19 24.20
CA ALA A 344 26.05 14.41 23.80
C ALA A 344 26.84 13.11 23.58
N CYS A 345 26.24 11.95 23.82
CA CYS A 345 26.82 10.63 23.58
C CYS A 345 26.30 10.10 22.24
N PHE A 346 27.20 9.91 21.28
CA PHE A 346 26.87 9.43 19.95
C PHE A 346 27.45 8.04 19.74
N VAL A 347 26.79 7.25 18.93
CA VAL A 347 27.35 6.00 18.40
C VAL A 347 27.85 6.23 16.97
N TYR A 348 28.71 5.35 16.46
CA TYR A 348 29.25 5.44 15.10
C TYR A 348 28.81 4.21 14.33
N ARG A 349 27.68 4.29 13.61
CA ARG A 349 27.10 3.12 12.93
C ARG A 349 26.31 3.41 11.66
N THR A 350 25.50 4.46 11.66
CA THR A 350 24.60 4.80 10.55
C THR A 350 24.92 6.18 9.98
N LEU A 351 24.44 6.48 8.77
CA LEU A 351 24.57 7.82 8.20
C LEU A 351 23.89 8.89 9.06
N ASP A 352 22.76 8.56 9.70
CA ASP A 352 22.06 9.47 10.61
C ASP A 352 22.89 9.75 11.88
N ASP A 353 23.63 8.75 12.38
CA ASP A 353 24.59 8.97 13.46
C ASP A 353 25.70 9.93 13.03
N LEU A 354 26.21 9.77 11.80
CA LEU A 354 27.28 10.62 11.28
C LEU A 354 26.81 12.07 11.10
N ASP A 355 25.59 12.26 10.59
CA ASP A 355 24.96 13.58 10.49
C ASP A 355 24.85 14.24 11.87
N ALA A 356 24.42 13.49 12.89
CA ALA A 356 24.30 13.97 14.26
C ALA A 356 25.67 14.36 14.86
N ILE A 357 26.70 13.54 14.64
CA ILE A 357 28.09 13.82 15.05
C ILE A 357 28.61 15.09 14.36
N ALA A 358 28.43 15.21 13.03
CA ALA A 358 28.87 16.37 12.26
C ALA A 358 28.19 17.66 12.75
N ALA A 359 26.89 17.61 13.00
CA ALA A 359 26.12 18.75 13.51
C ALA A 359 26.64 19.20 14.88
N LYS A 360 26.93 18.26 15.79
CA LYS A 360 27.48 18.58 17.11
C LYS A 360 28.91 19.10 17.05
N ALA A 361 29.73 18.58 16.13
CA ALA A 361 31.13 18.95 15.99
C ALA A 361 31.31 20.43 15.64
N LYS A 362 30.42 21.03 14.84
CA LYS A 362 30.42 22.46 14.49
C LYS A 362 30.46 23.41 15.69
N HIS A 363 30.00 22.95 16.85
CA HIS A 363 29.91 23.74 18.08
C HIS A 363 30.78 23.17 19.21
N SER A 364 31.71 22.28 18.89
CA SER A 364 32.54 21.58 19.85
C SER A 364 34.02 21.85 19.59
N ARG A 365 34.85 21.84 20.63
CA ARG A 365 36.32 21.98 20.51
C ARG A 365 37.04 20.65 20.64
N ARG A 366 36.47 19.72 21.43
CA ARG A 366 37.09 18.44 21.80
C ARG A 366 36.09 17.30 21.59
N GLY A 367 36.61 16.15 21.18
CA GLY A 367 35.87 14.90 21.06
C GLY A 367 36.62 13.75 21.74
N VAL A 368 35.88 12.81 22.32
CA VAL A 368 36.47 11.61 22.94
C VAL A 368 35.83 10.38 22.31
N VAL A 369 36.65 9.45 21.84
CA VAL A 369 36.21 8.14 21.39
C VAL A 369 36.51 7.11 22.47
N ILE A 370 35.50 6.32 22.83
CA ILE A 370 35.62 5.22 23.79
C ILE A 370 35.80 3.91 23.01
N GLY A 371 36.94 3.26 23.21
CA GLY A 371 37.41 2.10 22.44
C GLY A 371 38.49 2.48 21.43
N GLY A 372 39.59 1.75 21.47
CA GLY A 372 40.77 1.85 20.62
C GLY A 372 40.96 0.67 19.66
N GLY A 373 39.88 -0.07 19.38
CA GLY A 373 39.79 -1.03 18.28
C GLY A 373 39.55 -0.35 16.92
N LEU A 374 39.40 -1.14 15.85
CA LEU A 374 39.31 -0.64 14.46
C LEU A 374 38.29 0.50 14.29
N LEU A 375 37.03 0.26 14.66
CA LEU A 375 35.95 1.24 14.55
C LEU A 375 36.19 2.49 15.41
N GLY A 376 36.80 2.33 16.59
CA GLY A 376 37.14 3.44 17.47
C GLY A 376 38.21 4.35 16.86
N LEU A 377 39.22 3.77 16.22
CA LEU A 377 40.26 4.55 15.54
C LEU A 377 39.73 5.22 14.26
N GLU A 378 38.83 4.58 13.52
CA GLU A 378 38.12 5.21 12.40
C GLU A 378 37.27 6.40 12.86
N ALA A 379 36.48 6.24 13.92
CA ALA A 379 35.71 7.32 14.52
C ALA A 379 36.61 8.45 15.03
N ALA A 380 37.78 8.13 15.59
CA ALA A 380 38.73 9.15 16.05
C ALA A 380 39.30 9.97 14.88
N ASN A 381 39.60 9.32 13.76
CA ASN A 381 40.00 10.01 12.54
C ASN A 381 38.88 10.88 11.98
N ALA A 382 37.62 10.41 12.01
CA ALA A 382 36.45 11.21 11.63
C ALA A 382 36.31 12.48 12.48
N LEU A 383 36.41 12.39 13.82
CA LEU A 383 36.37 13.57 14.69
C LEU A 383 37.50 14.57 14.39
N ARG A 384 38.69 14.07 14.04
CA ARG A 384 39.82 14.91 13.63
C ARG A 384 39.54 15.63 12.30
N GLN A 385 38.97 14.94 11.32
CA GLN A 385 38.57 15.54 10.03
C GLN A 385 37.50 16.63 10.20
N LEU A 386 36.64 16.50 11.22
CA LEU A 386 35.69 17.52 11.63
C LEU A 386 36.31 18.71 12.39
N GLY A 387 37.64 18.72 12.58
CA GLY A 387 38.37 19.82 13.22
C GLY A 387 38.42 19.78 14.75
N LEU A 388 38.06 18.66 15.37
CA LEU A 388 38.10 18.51 16.82
C LEU A 388 39.50 18.10 17.32
N GLU A 389 39.86 18.59 18.50
CA GLU A 389 40.91 17.97 19.31
C GLU A 389 40.39 16.62 19.83
N THR A 390 40.93 15.52 19.31
CA THR A 390 40.42 14.16 19.54
C THR A 390 41.26 13.39 20.55
N HIS A 391 40.59 12.72 21.49
CA HIS A 391 41.19 11.76 22.42
C HIS A 391 40.57 10.38 22.23
N VAL A 392 41.37 9.32 22.39
CA VAL A 392 40.90 7.93 22.41
C VAL A 392 41.11 7.37 23.82
N VAL A 393 40.07 6.77 24.40
CA VAL A 393 40.12 6.11 25.69
C VAL A 393 39.93 4.61 25.45
N GLU A 394 40.97 3.83 25.72
CA GLU A 394 40.97 2.37 25.63
C GLU A 394 41.12 1.79 27.04
N PHE A 395 40.36 0.73 27.32
CA PHE A 395 40.43 -0.02 28.57
C PHE A 395 41.65 -0.95 28.60
N ALA A 396 41.96 -1.56 27.45
CA ALA A 396 43.12 -2.42 27.27
C ALA A 396 44.45 -1.62 27.38
N PRO A 397 45.57 -2.29 27.73
CA PRO A 397 46.87 -1.62 27.81
C PRO A 397 47.44 -1.20 26.44
N SER A 398 46.81 -1.61 25.33
CA SER A 398 47.23 -1.30 23.96
C SER A 398 46.03 -1.11 23.04
N LEU A 399 46.19 -0.27 22.02
CA LEU A 399 45.26 -0.16 20.89
C LEU A 399 45.21 -1.47 20.09
N MET A 400 44.11 -1.72 19.39
CA MET A 400 43.91 -2.93 18.57
C MET A 400 44.13 -4.23 19.34
N ALA A 401 43.95 -4.22 20.66
CA ALA A 401 44.01 -5.44 21.46
C ALA A 401 42.97 -6.44 20.94
N VAL A 402 43.40 -7.66 20.66
CA VAL A 402 42.51 -8.72 20.20
C VAL A 402 41.61 -9.11 21.37
N SER A 403 40.31 -8.85 21.24
CA SER A 403 39.32 -9.37 22.16
C SER A 403 39.35 -10.90 22.09
N ALA A 404 39.76 -11.54 23.19
CA ALA A 404 39.68 -13.00 23.34
C ALA A 404 38.23 -13.46 23.54
#